data_AF-A0A961U6B6-F1
#
_entry.id   AF-A0A961U6B6-F1
#
_cell.length_a   1.000
_cell.length_b   1.000
_cell.length_c   1.000
_cell.angle_alpha   90.00
_cell.angle_beta   90.00
_cell.angle_gamma   90.00
#
_symmetry.space_group_name_H-M   'P 1'
#
loop_
_entity.id
_entity.type
_entity.pdbx_description
1 polymer ?
#
loop_
_entity_poly.entity_id
_entity_poly.type
_entity_poly.pdbx_seq_one_letter_code
_entity_poly.pdbx_strand_id
1 'polypeptide(L)'
;MSLFAADCAAPGHPYWWDGVAAFPQLPDRAPETCDVLIVGAGYTGLSAALVCADAGARVTVVDAGRPGQGASSRNGGMFGAHPRLPFETVEKHFGISVARGIYAEASQAYAFTRGLIEREAIDCDFSACGRIQMAWTPGHFEAQKRLVANIKAVADFNMEIVDRDALASEIRTDRYYGAILFPEHGGL
;
A
#
# COMPACT_ATOMS: atom_id res chain seq x y z
N MET A 1 -19.56 -31.03 1.99
CA MET A 1 -20.27 -29.91 1.34
C MET A 1 -19.33 -28.71 1.39
N SER A 2 -18.64 -28.43 0.29
CA SER A 2 -17.73 -27.27 0.19
C SER A 2 -18.56 -25.99 0.16
N LEU A 3 -18.23 -25.01 1.01
CA LEU A 3 -18.79 -23.65 0.96
C LEU A 3 -18.32 -22.86 -0.28
N PHE A 4 -17.41 -23.43 -1.06
CA PHE A 4 -16.93 -22.85 -2.32
C PHE A 4 -17.62 -23.58 -3.46
N ALA A 5 -18.32 -22.81 -4.30
CA ALA A 5 -18.84 -23.30 -5.55
C ALA A 5 -17.66 -23.74 -6.44
N ALA A 6 -17.85 -24.84 -7.19
CA ALA A 6 -16.82 -25.41 -8.06
C ALA A 6 -16.39 -24.46 -9.20
N ASP A 7 -17.09 -23.33 -9.34
CA ASP A 7 -16.91 -22.27 -10.31
C ASP A 7 -16.44 -20.94 -9.69
N CYS A 8 -16.05 -20.89 -8.41
CA CYS A 8 -15.37 -19.72 -7.86
C CYS A 8 -13.94 -19.65 -8.39
N ALA A 9 -13.52 -18.78 -9.28
CA ALA A 9 -14.10 -17.98 -10.34
C ALA A 9 -12.82 -17.51 -11.03
N ALA A 10 -12.66 -17.75 -12.34
CA ALA A 10 -11.58 -17.10 -13.06
C ALA A 10 -11.70 -15.61 -12.74
N PRO A 11 -10.71 -15.01 -12.07
CA PRO A 11 -10.95 -13.73 -11.43
C PRO A 11 -11.25 -12.74 -12.55
N GLY A 12 -12.41 -12.10 -12.45
CA GLY A 12 -13.00 -11.33 -13.54
C GLY A 12 -12.09 -10.24 -14.08
N HIS A 13 -12.50 -9.63 -15.19
CA HIS A 13 -11.79 -8.50 -15.79
C HIS A 13 -12.15 -7.21 -15.03
N PRO A 14 -11.21 -6.58 -14.31
CA PRO A 14 -11.47 -5.31 -13.64
C PRO A 14 -11.66 -4.20 -14.65
N TYR A 15 -12.64 -3.32 -14.42
CA TYR A 15 -12.96 -2.21 -15.30
C TYR A 15 -11.76 -1.29 -15.57
N TRP A 16 -10.89 -1.07 -14.58
CA TRP A 16 -9.70 -0.22 -14.73
C TRP A 16 -8.57 -0.86 -15.55
N TRP A 17 -8.73 -2.11 -16.03
CA TRP A 17 -7.86 -2.67 -17.07
C TRP A 17 -8.36 -2.35 -18.49
N ASP A 18 -9.49 -1.64 -18.63
CA ASP A 18 -9.93 -1.14 -19.93
C ASP A 18 -9.08 0.08 -20.31
N GLY A 19 -8.49 0.05 -21.51
CA GLY A 19 -7.73 1.18 -22.04
C GLY A 19 -6.27 1.27 -21.59
N VAL A 20 -5.79 0.39 -20.71
CA VAL A 20 -4.34 0.26 -20.46
C VAL A 20 -3.62 -0.32 -21.67
N ALA A 21 -2.37 0.13 -21.87
CA ALA A 21 -1.52 -0.37 -22.94
C ALA A 21 -1.38 -1.91 -22.87
N ALA A 22 -1.31 -2.55 -24.04
CA ALA A 22 -1.04 -3.97 -24.10
C ALA A 22 0.30 -4.28 -23.43
N PHE A 23 0.31 -5.33 -22.60
CA PHE A 23 1.56 -5.83 -22.03
C PHE A 23 2.55 -6.17 -23.15
N PRO A 24 3.85 -5.91 -22.94
CA PRO A 24 4.87 -6.34 -23.88
C PRO A 24 4.82 -7.87 -24.03
N GLN A 25 5.12 -8.35 -25.24
CA GLN A 25 5.33 -9.78 -25.45
C GLN A 25 6.54 -10.23 -24.63
N LEU A 26 6.32 -11.21 -23.76
CA LEU A 26 7.38 -11.80 -22.95
C LEU A 26 7.91 -13.06 -23.64
N PRO A 27 9.19 -13.42 -23.42
CA PRO A 27 9.71 -14.69 -23.91
C PRO A 27 8.94 -15.88 -23.35
N ASP A 28 8.65 -16.88 -24.18
CA ASP A 28 7.94 -18.11 -23.76
C ASP A 28 8.74 -18.99 -22.80
N ARG A 29 10.05 -18.74 -22.66
CA ARG A 29 10.95 -19.50 -21.80
C ARG A 29 11.84 -18.58 -20.99
N ALA A 30 11.93 -18.89 -19.70
CA ALA A 30 12.94 -18.30 -18.83
C ALA A 30 14.35 -18.73 -19.26
N PRO A 31 15.37 -17.88 -19.02
CA PRO A 31 16.77 -18.28 -19.17
C PRO A 31 17.11 -19.52 -18.32
N GLU A 32 18.04 -20.34 -18.80
CA GLU A 32 18.50 -21.54 -18.06
C GLU A 32 19.25 -21.18 -16.77
N THR A 33 19.90 -20.00 -16.74
CA THR A 33 20.66 -19.53 -15.57
C THR A 33 20.31 -18.07 -15.26
N CYS A 34 20.25 -17.78 -13.96
CA CYS A 34 20.15 -16.44 -13.41
C CYS A 34 20.86 -16.43 -12.04
N ASP A 35 21.15 -15.25 -11.54
CA ASP A 35 21.74 -15.09 -10.21
C ASP A 35 20.64 -15.04 -9.14
N VAL A 36 19.47 -14.47 -9.49
CA VAL A 36 18.29 -14.39 -8.65
C VAL A 36 17.04 -14.79 -9.44
N LEU A 37 16.30 -15.78 -8.95
CA LEU A 37 14.98 -16.14 -9.45
C LEU A 37 13.90 -15.59 -8.51
N ILE A 38 12.98 -14.79 -9.06
CA ILE A 38 11.83 -14.24 -8.36
C ILE A 38 10.57 -14.91 -8.88
N VAL A 39 9.77 -15.45 -7.97
CA VAL A 39 8.47 -16.07 -8.28
C VAL A 39 7.36 -15.10 -7.87
N GLY A 40 6.67 -14.55 -8.86
CA GLY A 40 5.59 -13.57 -8.72
C GLY A 40 5.95 -12.20 -9.29
N ALA A 41 5.24 -11.77 -10.33
CA ALA A 41 5.37 -10.49 -11.01
C ALA A 41 4.35 -9.44 -10.49
N GLY A 42 4.10 -9.43 -9.19
CA GLY A 42 3.39 -8.34 -8.50
C GLY A 42 4.34 -7.23 -8.04
N TYR A 43 3.81 -6.19 -7.36
CA TYR A 43 4.61 -5.05 -6.88
C TYR A 43 5.82 -5.47 -6.04
N THR A 44 5.63 -6.41 -5.09
CA THR A 44 6.72 -6.89 -4.23
C THR A 44 7.82 -7.57 -5.03
N GLY A 45 7.45 -8.47 -5.95
CA GLY A 45 8.41 -9.21 -6.76
C GLY A 45 9.14 -8.33 -7.76
N LEU A 46 8.42 -7.42 -8.43
CA LEU A 46 9.03 -6.47 -9.37
C LEU A 46 9.91 -5.43 -8.66
N SER A 47 9.50 -4.96 -7.48
CA SER A 47 10.33 -4.08 -6.65
C SER A 47 11.63 -4.78 -6.21
N ALA A 48 11.54 -6.03 -5.74
CA ALA A 48 12.71 -6.83 -5.42
C ALA A 48 13.60 -7.06 -6.66
N ALA A 49 12.99 -7.29 -7.83
CA ALA A 49 13.72 -7.48 -9.08
C ALA A 49 14.54 -6.25 -9.46
N LEU A 50 13.94 -5.05 -9.35
CA LEU A 50 14.62 -3.78 -9.59
C LEU A 50 15.80 -3.60 -8.64
N VAL A 51 15.60 -3.80 -7.33
CA VAL A 51 16.67 -3.65 -6.34
C VAL A 51 17.82 -4.65 -6.59
N CYS A 52 17.51 -5.90 -6.92
CA CYS A 52 18.54 -6.89 -7.26
C CYS A 52 19.27 -6.55 -8.58
N ALA A 53 18.55 -6.07 -9.58
CA ALA A 53 19.13 -5.66 -10.87
C ALA A 53 20.04 -4.43 -10.71
N ASP A 54 19.64 -3.45 -9.90
CA ASP A 54 20.45 -2.27 -9.56
C ASP A 54 21.73 -2.64 -8.82
N ALA A 55 21.71 -3.75 -8.07
CA ALA A 55 22.89 -4.32 -7.44
C ALA A 55 23.78 -5.15 -8.40
N GLY A 56 23.42 -5.22 -9.69
CA GLY A 56 24.19 -5.88 -10.75
C GLY A 56 23.86 -7.37 -10.95
N ALA A 57 22.82 -7.90 -10.32
CA ALA A 57 22.43 -9.31 -10.50
C ALA A 57 21.69 -9.54 -11.82
N ARG A 58 21.89 -10.71 -12.46
CA ARG A 58 21.02 -11.20 -13.53
C ARG A 58 19.75 -11.77 -12.90
N VAL A 59 18.66 -11.01 -12.96
CA VAL A 59 17.39 -11.37 -12.34
C VAL A 59 16.43 -11.96 -13.36
N THR A 60 15.82 -13.09 -13.03
CA THR A 60 14.69 -13.66 -13.76
C THR A 60 13.43 -13.57 -12.90
N VAL A 61 12.37 -12.99 -13.43
CA VAL A 61 11.03 -12.97 -12.80
C VAL A 61 10.12 -13.93 -13.57
N VAL A 62 9.46 -14.82 -12.84
CA VAL A 62 8.45 -15.74 -13.41
C VAL A 62 7.11 -15.55 -12.72
N ASP A 63 6.03 -15.64 -13.47
CA ASP A 63 4.67 -15.62 -12.95
C ASP A 63 3.81 -16.64 -13.71
N ALA A 64 2.80 -17.19 -13.05
CA ALA A 64 1.84 -18.10 -13.68
C ALA A 64 0.85 -17.34 -14.60
N GLY A 65 0.70 -16.03 -14.39
CA GLY A 65 -0.16 -15.14 -15.12
C GLY A 65 0.59 -13.97 -15.77
N ARG A 66 -0.16 -12.91 -16.07
CA ARG A 66 0.44 -11.66 -16.57
C ARG A 66 1.03 -10.85 -15.41
N PRO A 67 2.07 -10.03 -15.66
CA PRO A 67 2.56 -9.09 -14.65
C PRO A 67 1.41 -8.28 -14.03
N GLY A 68 1.39 -8.20 -12.70
CA GLY A 68 0.39 -7.47 -11.94
C GLY A 68 -1.00 -8.14 -11.86
N GLN A 69 -1.30 -9.22 -12.58
CA GLN A 69 -2.66 -9.80 -12.70
C GLN A 69 -3.32 -10.19 -11.37
N GLY A 70 -2.51 -10.47 -10.35
CA GLY A 70 -2.95 -10.75 -8.99
C GLY A 70 -3.46 -9.52 -8.24
N ALA A 71 -3.19 -9.47 -6.93
CA ALA A 71 -3.66 -8.38 -6.06
C ALA A 71 -3.07 -6.99 -6.42
N SER A 72 -1.89 -6.95 -7.03
CA SER A 72 -1.17 -5.70 -7.31
C SER A 72 -1.89 -4.78 -8.29
N SER A 73 -2.64 -5.30 -9.27
CA SER A 73 -3.48 -4.47 -10.14
C SER A 73 -4.97 -4.60 -9.83
N ARG A 74 -5.34 -5.16 -8.67
CA ARG A 74 -6.72 -5.36 -8.23
C ARG A 74 -7.06 -4.70 -6.89
N ASN A 75 -6.34 -3.64 -6.56
CA ASN A 75 -6.55 -2.84 -5.35
C ASN A 75 -7.12 -1.46 -5.71
N GLY A 76 -7.56 -0.72 -4.69
CA GLY A 76 -8.17 0.60 -4.85
C GLY A 76 -7.19 1.76 -4.92
N GLY A 77 -5.90 1.51 -5.18
CA GLY A 77 -4.90 2.56 -5.40
C GLY A 77 -4.43 3.33 -4.16
N MET A 78 -4.92 3.02 -2.96
CA MET A 78 -4.55 3.76 -1.76
C MET A 78 -3.07 3.59 -1.41
N PHE A 79 -2.38 4.71 -1.25
CA PHE A 79 -0.95 4.74 -0.97
C PHE A 79 -0.65 5.59 0.27
N GLY A 80 0.05 5.00 1.24
CA GLY A 80 0.36 5.65 2.51
C GLY A 80 1.29 4.81 3.39
N ALA A 81 1.90 5.46 4.38
CA ALA A 81 2.94 4.88 5.22
C ALA A 81 2.41 4.20 6.49
N HIS A 82 1.13 4.37 6.84
CA HIS A 82 0.61 3.83 8.11
C HIS A 82 0.32 2.32 8.04
N PRO A 83 0.93 1.47 8.89
CA PRO A 83 0.60 0.05 8.96
C PRO A 83 -0.87 -0.19 9.30
N ARG A 84 -1.48 -1.22 8.70
CA ARG A 84 -2.89 -1.56 8.96
C ARG A 84 -3.14 -1.99 10.41
N LEU A 85 -2.19 -2.68 11.02
CA LEU A 85 -2.34 -3.20 12.38
C LEU A 85 -1.89 -2.15 13.41
N PRO A 86 -2.67 -1.92 14.48
CA PRO A 86 -2.26 -1.05 15.58
C PRO A 86 -0.94 -1.53 16.20
N PHE A 87 -0.11 -0.58 16.64
CA PHE A 87 1.21 -0.86 17.21
C PHE A 87 1.14 -1.88 18.35
N GLU A 88 0.19 -1.71 19.26
CA GLU A 88 -0.03 -2.58 20.42
C GLU A 88 -0.43 -3.99 20.00
N THR A 89 -1.14 -4.12 18.86
CA THR A 89 -1.49 -5.42 18.30
C THR A 89 -0.24 -6.11 17.77
N VAL A 90 0.61 -5.39 17.03
CA VAL A 90 1.87 -5.93 16.51
C VAL A 90 2.82 -6.30 17.66
N GLU A 91 2.96 -5.43 18.66
CA GLU A 91 3.77 -5.65 19.86
C GLU A 91 3.31 -6.88 20.63
N LYS A 92 2.00 -7.03 20.85
CA LYS A 92 1.45 -8.19 21.58
C LYS A 92 1.78 -9.52 20.90
N HIS A 93 1.81 -9.57 19.57
CA HIS A 93 2.02 -10.82 18.83
C HIS A 93 3.51 -11.09 18.53
N PHE A 94 4.31 -10.05 18.29
CA PHE A 94 5.67 -10.18 17.75
C PHE A 94 6.74 -9.52 18.63
N GLY A 95 6.35 -8.88 19.73
CA GLY A 95 7.25 -8.17 20.65
C GLY A 95 7.60 -6.76 20.19
N ILE A 96 8.11 -5.97 21.14
CA ILE A 96 8.40 -4.54 20.95
C ILE A 96 9.41 -4.26 19.84
N SER A 97 10.44 -5.11 19.70
CA SER A 97 11.48 -4.91 18.68
C SER A 97 10.91 -5.01 17.27
N VAL A 98 10.06 -6.02 17.01
CA VAL A 98 9.44 -6.21 15.69
C VAL A 98 8.42 -5.11 15.42
N ALA A 99 7.62 -4.73 16.42
CA ALA A 99 6.66 -3.64 16.28
C ALA A 99 7.33 -2.31 15.89
N ARG A 100 8.44 -1.96 16.56
CA ARG A 100 9.23 -0.77 16.22
C ARG A 100 9.85 -0.88 14.82
N GLY A 101 10.35 -2.05 14.45
CA GLY A 101 10.90 -2.30 13.11
C GLY A 101 9.88 -2.05 12.01
N ILE A 102 8.70 -2.66 12.12
CA ILE A 102 7.61 -2.51 11.13
C ILE A 102 7.18 -1.04 11.00
N TYR A 103 7.02 -0.34 12.12
CA TYR A 103 6.60 1.07 12.09
C TYR A 103 7.71 1.98 11.53
N ALA A 104 8.99 1.70 11.81
CA ALA A 104 10.10 2.45 11.24
C ALA A 104 10.28 2.22 9.73
N GLU A 105 10.03 1.00 9.25
CA GLU A 105 10.11 0.65 7.84
C GLU A 105 9.02 1.33 7.00
N ALA A 106 7.85 1.59 7.58
CA ALA A 106 6.71 2.03 6.80
C ALA A 106 6.89 3.44 6.16
N SER A 107 7.50 4.39 6.88
CA SER A 107 7.89 5.70 6.31
C SER A 107 8.98 5.56 5.24
N GLN A 108 9.92 4.63 5.42
CA GLN A 108 10.98 4.37 4.45
C GLN A 108 10.42 3.73 3.17
N ALA A 109 9.47 2.79 3.30
CA ALA A 109 8.80 2.16 2.17
C ALA A 109 7.99 3.17 1.35
N TYR A 110 7.31 4.10 2.02
CA TYR A 110 6.60 5.19 1.37
C TYR A 110 7.56 6.12 0.61
N ALA A 111 8.65 6.57 1.25
CA ALA A 111 9.67 7.41 0.61
C ALA A 111 10.35 6.70 -0.57
N PHE A 112 10.68 5.42 -0.42
CA PHE A 112 11.26 4.59 -1.48
C PHE A 112 10.36 4.53 -2.71
N THR A 113 9.07 4.23 -2.51
CA THR A 113 8.12 4.08 -3.62
C THR A 113 7.89 5.41 -4.34
N ARG A 114 7.82 6.53 -3.60
CA ARG A 114 7.78 7.87 -4.22
C ARG A 114 9.03 8.16 -5.04
N GLY A 115 10.21 7.91 -4.48
CA GLY A 115 11.47 8.08 -5.19
C GLY A 115 11.58 7.18 -6.42
N LEU A 116 10.98 5.99 -6.39
CA LEU A 116 10.87 5.10 -7.54
C LEU A 116 10.00 5.71 -8.65
N ILE A 117 8.80 6.19 -8.31
CA ILE A 117 7.89 6.86 -9.27
C ILE A 117 8.59 8.05 -9.94
N GLU A 118 9.25 8.90 -9.13
CA GLU A 118 9.95 10.09 -9.61
C GLU A 118 11.17 9.73 -10.49
N ARG A 119 12.02 8.80 -10.06
CA ARG A 119 13.26 8.42 -10.76
C ARG A 119 13.00 7.75 -12.10
N GLU A 120 12.01 6.86 -12.14
CA GLU A 120 11.67 6.08 -13.34
C GLU A 120 10.62 6.78 -14.21
N ALA A 121 10.16 7.97 -13.80
CA ALA A 121 9.08 8.73 -14.46
C ALA A 121 7.83 7.87 -14.74
N ILE A 122 7.39 7.12 -13.72
CA ILE A 122 6.27 6.18 -13.86
C ILE A 122 4.97 6.97 -14.01
N ASP A 123 4.33 6.84 -15.16
CA ASP A 123 3.01 7.39 -15.44
C ASP A 123 1.93 6.57 -14.74
N CYS A 124 1.61 6.96 -13.50
CA CYS A 124 0.71 6.22 -12.60
C CYS A 124 -0.28 7.11 -11.85
N ASP A 125 -0.49 8.34 -12.32
CA ASP A 125 -1.43 9.31 -11.73
C ASP A 125 -1.24 9.55 -10.22
N PHE A 126 -0.02 9.37 -9.71
CA PHE A 126 0.26 9.53 -8.29
C PHE A 126 -0.08 10.93 -7.79
N SER A 127 -0.93 10.97 -6.76
CA SER A 127 -1.33 12.21 -6.11
C SER A 127 -1.24 12.09 -4.60
N ALA A 128 -0.34 12.85 -3.98
CA ALA A 128 -0.25 13.03 -2.54
C ALA A 128 -1.28 14.07 -2.06
N CYS A 129 -2.57 13.74 -2.23
CA CYS A 129 -3.70 14.64 -1.98
C CYS A 129 -4.23 14.57 -0.53
N GLY A 130 -3.57 13.82 0.33
CA GLY A 130 -3.99 13.53 1.69
C GLY A 130 -4.97 12.35 1.76
N ARG A 131 -5.06 11.76 2.95
CA ARG A 131 -6.11 10.79 3.30
C ARG A 131 -6.76 11.22 4.59
N ILE A 132 -8.09 11.26 4.62
CA ILE A 132 -8.85 11.55 5.83
C ILE A 132 -9.62 10.32 6.31
N GLN A 133 -9.56 10.04 7.61
CA GLN A 133 -10.30 8.96 8.26
C GLN A 133 -11.32 9.56 9.24
N MET A 134 -12.60 9.49 8.87
CA MET A 134 -13.68 10.15 9.60
C MET A 134 -14.18 9.37 10.81
N ALA A 135 -14.49 10.06 11.91
CA ALA A 135 -15.13 9.50 13.09
C ALA A 135 -16.67 9.57 13.00
N TRP A 136 -17.32 8.41 12.89
CA TRP A 136 -18.78 8.31 12.86
C TRP A 136 -19.46 8.57 14.23
N THR A 137 -18.76 8.33 15.34
CA THR A 137 -19.28 8.50 16.70
C THR A 137 -18.29 9.27 17.57
N PRO A 138 -18.72 9.89 18.69
CA PRO A 138 -17.80 10.47 19.66
C PRO A 138 -16.76 9.46 20.15
N GLY A 139 -17.18 8.21 20.40
CA GLY A 139 -16.28 7.14 20.83
C GLY A 139 -15.21 6.79 19.79
N HIS A 140 -15.55 6.83 18.48
CA HIS A 140 -14.56 6.66 17.41
C HIS A 140 -13.55 7.81 17.43
N PHE A 141 -13.99 9.05 17.64
CA PHE A 141 -13.10 10.20 17.66
C PHE A 141 -12.13 10.15 18.86
N GLU A 142 -12.62 9.78 20.04
CA GLU A 142 -11.74 9.56 21.20
C GLU A 142 -10.74 8.42 20.97
N ALA A 143 -11.14 7.35 20.30
CA ALA A 143 -10.24 6.26 19.93
C ALA A 143 -9.16 6.72 18.94
N GLN A 144 -9.53 7.55 17.96
CA GLN A 144 -8.60 8.14 17.00
C GLN A 144 -7.58 9.07 17.67
N LYS A 145 -8.00 9.92 18.61
CA LYS A 145 -7.09 10.77 19.39
C LYS A 145 -6.06 9.96 20.18
N ARG A 146 -6.50 8.87 20.82
CA ARG A 146 -5.58 7.92 21.50
C ARG A 146 -4.62 7.25 20.53
N LEU A 147 -5.12 6.78 19.38
CA LEU A 147 -4.30 6.15 18.35
C LEU A 147 -3.19 7.10 17.87
N VAL A 148 -3.53 8.35 17.53
CA VAL A 148 -2.54 9.34 17.09
C VAL A 148 -1.52 9.63 18.18
N ALA A 149 -1.94 9.78 19.43
CA ALA A 149 -1.02 9.98 20.56
C ALA A 149 -0.04 8.81 20.73
N ASN A 150 -0.53 7.56 20.65
CA ASN A 150 0.29 6.36 20.79
C ASN A 150 1.29 6.21 19.64
N ILE A 151 0.85 6.45 18.39
CA ILE A 151 1.72 6.35 17.22
C ILE A 151 2.82 7.42 17.26
N LYS A 152 2.47 8.69 17.56
CA LYS A 152 3.44 9.78 17.66
C LYS A 152 4.49 9.56 18.76
N ALA A 153 4.20 8.73 19.75
CA ALA A 153 5.17 8.37 20.79
C ALA A 153 6.24 7.37 20.32
N VAL A 154 5.97 6.61 19.24
CA VAL A 154 6.85 5.52 18.79
C VAL A 154 7.42 5.71 17.39
N ALA A 155 6.79 6.54 16.55
CA ALA A 155 7.19 6.78 15.18
C ALA A 155 6.81 8.20 14.72
N ASP A 156 7.61 8.72 13.81
CA ASP A 156 7.39 10.03 13.19
C ASP A 156 6.48 9.87 11.96
N PHE A 157 5.18 9.80 12.23
CA PHE A 157 4.15 9.83 11.19
C PHE A 157 3.44 11.17 11.19
N ASN A 158 3.36 11.78 10.00
CA ASN A 158 2.60 13.00 9.78
C ASN A 158 1.10 12.69 9.82
N MET A 159 0.52 12.88 11.02
CA MET A 159 -0.89 12.62 11.33
C MET A 159 -1.45 13.77 12.14
N GLU A 160 -2.60 14.28 11.73
CA GLU A 160 -3.25 15.43 12.34
C GLU A 160 -4.64 15.05 12.82
N ILE A 161 -5.02 15.57 13.99
CA ILE A 161 -6.40 15.48 14.47
C ILE A 161 -7.15 16.67 13.90
N VAL A 162 -8.28 16.41 13.24
CA VAL A 162 -9.18 17.45 12.75
C VAL A 162 -10.44 17.40 13.60
N ASP A 163 -10.63 18.43 14.43
CA ASP A 163 -11.84 18.58 15.22
C ASP A 163 -13.06 18.83 14.34
N ARG A 164 -14.25 18.52 14.87
CA ARG A 164 -15.52 18.64 14.13
C ARG A 164 -15.71 20.01 13.47
N ASP A 165 -15.40 21.07 14.19
CA ASP A 165 -15.60 22.45 13.73
C ASP A 165 -14.63 22.82 12.59
N ALA A 166 -13.49 22.13 12.49
CA ALA A 166 -12.50 22.30 11.43
C ALA A 166 -12.74 21.40 10.22
N LEU A 167 -13.54 20.33 10.32
CA LEU A 167 -13.75 19.34 9.25
C LEU A 167 -14.19 19.95 7.91
N ALA A 168 -14.90 21.08 7.95
CA ALA A 168 -15.38 21.77 6.76
C ALA A 168 -14.24 22.27 5.83
N SER A 169 -13.00 22.38 6.32
CA SER A 169 -11.83 22.66 5.47
C SER A 169 -11.46 21.49 4.56
N GLU A 170 -11.72 20.26 5.03
CA GLU A 170 -11.35 19.03 4.33
C GLU A 170 -12.53 18.44 3.55
N ILE A 171 -13.69 18.31 4.19
CA ILE A 171 -14.89 17.72 3.60
C ILE A 171 -16.16 18.50 3.97
N ARG A 172 -17.03 18.76 3.00
CA ARG A 172 -18.27 19.52 3.21
C ARG A 172 -19.39 18.65 3.79
N THR A 173 -19.36 18.39 5.09
CA THR A 173 -20.39 17.65 5.83
C THR A 173 -20.32 17.92 7.33
N ASP A 174 -21.46 17.81 8.02
CA ASP A 174 -21.62 17.98 9.47
C ASP A 174 -21.84 16.66 10.23
N ARG A 175 -21.86 15.52 9.52
CA ARG A 175 -22.25 14.21 10.04
C ARG A 175 -21.24 13.55 10.98
N TYR A 176 -19.98 13.96 10.93
CA TYR A 176 -18.89 13.31 11.64
C TYR A 176 -18.46 14.10 12.87
N TYR A 177 -17.84 13.41 13.83
CA TYR A 177 -17.45 13.98 15.12
C TYR A 177 -16.00 14.48 15.18
N GLY A 178 -15.27 14.32 14.09
CA GLY A 178 -13.85 14.64 13.93
C GLY A 178 -13.20 13.66 12.96
N ALA A 179 -11.88 13.75 12.78
CA ALA A 179 -11.13 12.85 11.91
C ALA A 179 -9.64 12.78 12.27
N ILE A 180 -8.95 11.84 11.64
CA ILE A 180 -7.50 11.87 11.46
C ILE A 180 -7.21 12.24 10.00
N LEU A 181 -6.38 13.26 9.79
CA LEU A 181 -5.81 13.61 8.50
C LEU A 181 -4.39 13.03 8.40
N PHE A 182 -4.07 12.47 7.24
CA PHE A 182 -2.74 12.00 6.85
C PHE A 182 -2.32 12.84 5.64
N PRO A 183 -1.64 13.99 5.82
CA PRO A 183 -1.42 14.95 4.74
C PRO A 183 -0.61 14.38 3.57
N GLU A 184 0.33 13.49 3.87
CA GLU A 184 1.23 12.92 2.87
C GLU A 184 0.62 11.73 2.13
N HIS A 185 -0.44 11.11 2.66
CA HIS A 185 -1.04 9.97 2.00
C HIS A 185 -1.72 10.38 0.69
N GLY A 186 -2.09 9.40 -0.12
CA GLY A 186 -2.71 9.68 -1.40
C GLY A 186 -3.16 8.43 -2.12
N GLY A 187 -3.13 8.50 -3.44
CA GLY A 187 -3.45 7.37 -4.28
C GLY A 187 -2.87 7.48 -5.68
N LEU A 188 -3.08 6.39 -6.40
CA LEU A 188 -2.77 6.15 -7.81
C LEU A 188 -4.08 5.74 -8.49
#